data_AF-A0A4R1JWE3-F1
#
_entry.id   AF-A0A4R1JWE3-F1
#
_cell.length_a   1.000
_cell.length_b   1.000
_cell.length_c   1.000
_cell.angle_alpha   90.00
_cell.angle_beta   90.00
_cell.angle_gamma   90.00
#
_symmetry.space_group_name_H-M   'P 1'
#
loop_
_entity.id
_entity.type
_entity.pdbx_description
1 polymer ?
#
loop_
_entity_poly.entity_id
_entity_poly.type
_entity_poly.pdbx_seq_one_letter_code
_entity_poly.pdbx_strand_id
1 'polypeptide(L)'
;MNLKTLNYIRNKAQLQDLFISQFTADYIRKEIHEILKETRKNATEGTRLFAKNISTKELIIFIDRNGKPDGYLLSDELKIMLQDHREEEFKTRKFQNQL
;
A
#
# COMPACT_ATOMS: atom_id res chain seq x y z
N MET A 1 13.27 -14.60 -16.20
CA MET A 1 13.13 -14.79 -14.75
C MET A 1 11.73 -15.32 -14.47
N ASN A 2 11.59 -16.37 -13.65
CA ASN A 2 10.26 -16.81 -13.21
C ASN A 2 9.71 -15.78 -12.22
N LEU A 3 8.67 -15.06 -12.63
CA LEU A 3 7.99 -14.09 -11.78
C LEU A 3 7.17 -14.83 -10.72
N LYS A 4 7.26 -14.37 -9.47
CA LYS A 4 6.45 -14.92 -8.36
C LYS A 4 5.11 -14.20 -8.29
N THR A 5 4.04 -14.91 -7.98
CA THR A 5 2.75 -14.28 -7.69
C THR A 5 2.78 -13.72 -6.27
N LEU A 6 2.62 -12.40 -6.14
CA LEU A 6 2.41 -11.73 -4.88
C LEU A 6 0.95 -11.92 -4.47
N ASN A 7 0.78 -12.52 -3.29
CA ASN A 7 -0.49 -12.60 -2.59
C ASN A 7 -0.48 -11.60 -1.43
N TYR A 8 -1.43 -11.76 -0.51
CA TYR A 8 -1.54 -10.95 0.69
C TYR A 8 -0.27 -10.94 1.55
N ILE A 9 0.14 -9.73 1.94
CA ILE A 9 1.08 -9.51 3.05
C ILE A 9 0.35 -8.85 4.21
N ARG A 10 0.79 -9.16 5.43
CA ARG A 10 0.04 -8.79 6.65
C ARG A 10 0.83 -7.88 7.59
N ASN A 11 2.12 -7.65 7.33
CA ASN A 11 2.96 -6.85 8.22
C ASN A 11 4.02 -6.02 7.48
N LYS A 12 4.53 -5.01 8.19
CA LYS A 12 5.53 -4.06 7.67
C LYS A 12 6.85 -4.71 7.28
N ALA A 13 7.27 -5.77 7.99
CA ALA A 13 8.52 -6.46 7.70
C ALA A 13 8.47 -7.14 6.33
N GLN A 14 7.38 -7.86 6.04
CA GLN A 14 7.13 -8.46 4.72
C GLN A 14 7.10 -7.42 3.60
N LEU A 15 6.46 -6.26 3.85
CA LEU A 15 6.46 -5.18 2.86
C LEU A 15 7.88 -4.66 2.63
N GLN A 16 8.63 -4.46 3.70
CA GLN A 16 10.02 -4.01 3.60
C GLN A 16 10.87 -5.01 2.80
N ASP A 17 10.80 -6.29 3.12
CA ASP A 17 11.57 -7.33 2.43
C ASP A 17 11.25 -7.42 0.93
N LEU A 18 9.98 -7.17 0.55
CA LEU A 18 9.55 -7.18 -0.85
C LEU A 18 10.09 -6.02 -1.68
N PHE A 19 10.31 -4.87 -1.04
CA PHE A 19 10.62 -3.61 -1.72
C PHE A 19 12.03 -3.08 -1.44
N ILE A 20 12.80 -3.75 -0.57
CA ILE A 20 14.15 -3.30 -0.17
C ILE A 20 15.15 -3.25 -1.34
N SER A 21 14.90 -4.02 -2.41
CA SER A 21 15.71 -3.95 -3.63
C SER A 21 15.42 -2.71 -4.47
N GLN A 22 14.24 -2.10 -4.31
CA GLN A 22 13.78 -0.93 -5.08
C GLN A 22 13.92 0.37 -4.29
N PHE A 23 13.75 0.32 -2.96
CA PHE A 23 13.70 1.50 -2.11
C PHE A 23 14.52 1.30 -0.84
N THR A 24 14.98 2.41 -0.26
CA THR A 24 15.65 2.37 1.05
C THR A 24 14.65 1.99 2.16
N ALA A 25 15.15 1.34 3.22
CA ALA A 25 14.32 0.98 4.36
C ALA A 25 13.61 2.21 4.99
N ASP A 26 14.29 3.35 5.01
CA ASP A 26 13.75 4.60 5.58
C ASP A 26 12.63 5.17 4.72
N TYR A 27 12.77 5.11 3.39
CA TYR A 27 11.69 5.49 2.48
C TYR A 27 10.45 4.63 2.71
N ILE A 28 10.60 3.31 2.72
CA ILE A 28 9.50 2.36 2.92
C ILE A 28 8.79 2.64 4.26
N ARG A 29 9.56 2.84 5.34
CA ARG A 29 8.98 3.17 6.67
C ARG A 29 8.20 4.47 6.65
N LYS A 30 8.76 5.52 6.04
CA LYS A 30 8.12 6.82 5.96
C LYS A 30 6.82 6.73 5.16
N GLU A 31 6.85 6.09 4.00
CA GLU A 31 5.68 5.93 3.14
C GLU A 31 4.56 5.14 3.82
N ILE A 32 4.88 3.99 4.45
CA ILE A 32 3.89 3.25 5.23
C ILE A 32 3.31 4.12 6.35
N HIS A 33 4.13 4.93 7.02
CA HIS A 33 3.67 5.80 8.10
C HIS A 33 2.69 6.88 7.61
N GLU A 34 2.95 7.49 6.46
CA GLU A 34 2.03 8.44 5.83
C GLU A 34 0.72 7.75 5.43
N ILE A 35 0.78 6.57 4.81
CA ILE A 35 -0.41 5.78 4.48
C ILE A 35 -1.23 5.46 5.74
N LEU A 36 -0.58 5.09 6.85
CA LEU A 36 -1.27 4.83 8.12
C LEU A 36 -1.94 6.08 8.70
N LYS A 37 -1.36 7.27 8.52
CA LYS A 37 -2.00 8.54 8.92
C LYS A 37 -3.28 8.79 8.11
N GLU A 38 -3.23 8.50 6.81
CA GLU A 38 -4.36 8.70 5.90
C GLU A 38 -5.50 7.69 6.15
N THR A 39 -5.16 6.41 6.35
CA THR A 39 -6.15 5.32 6.46
C THR A 39 -6.69 5.15 7.87
N ARG A 40 -5.89 5.41 8.91
CA ARG A 40 -6.25 5.20 10.32
C ARG A 40 -6.47 6.52 11.05
N LYS A 41 -7.37 7.36 10.52
CA LYS A 41 -7.67 8.71 11.05
C LYS A 41 -8.06 8.68 12.53
N ASN A 42 -8.80 7.66 12.95
CA ASN A 42 -9.30 7.51 14.33
C ASN A 42 -8.28 6.87 15.29
N ALA A 43 -7.11 6.42 14.81
CA ALA A 43 -6.07 5.87 15.68
C ALA A 43 -5.22 6.98 16.30
N THR A 44 -4.69 6.74 17.50
CA THR A 44 -3.70 7.63 18.10
C THR A 44 -2.37 7.57 17.33
N GLU A 45 -1.55 8.62 17.45
CA GLU A 45 -0.22 8.64 16.83
C GLU A 45 0.65 7.46 17.27
N GLY A 46 0.68 7.17 18.58
CA GLY A 46 1.39 6.01 19.12
C GLY A 46 0.91 4.69 18.49
N THR A 47 -0.41 4.51 18.35
CA THR A 47 -0.97 3.31 17.69
C THR A 47 -0.48 3.17 16.24
N ARG A 48 -0.39 4.27 15.49
CA ARG A 48 0.13 4.25 14.11
C ARG A 48 1.64 3.98 14.06
N LEU A 49 2.40 4.62 14.94
CA LEU A 49 3.85 4.48 15.01
C LEU A 49 4.27 3.04 15.31
N PHE A 50 3.63 2.42 16.31
CA PHE A 50 3.95 1.06 16.76
C PHE A 50 3.17 -0.05 16.03
N ALA A 51 2.32 0.29 15.06
CA ALA A 51 1.61 -0.70 14.26
C ALA A 51 2.62 -1.63 13.55
N LYS A 52 2.54 -2.94 13.80
CA LYS A 52 3.33 -3.95 13.07
C LYS A 52 2.63 -4.45 11.82
N ASN A 53 1.30 -4.49 11.87
CA ASN A 53 0.45 -5.01 10.82
C ASN A 53 0.02 -3.89 9.86
N ILE A 54 -0.09 -4.27 8.59
CA ILE A 54 -0.71 -3.46 7.54
C ILE A 54 -1.94 -4.19 7.02
N SER A 55 -2.97 -3.44 6.69
CA SER A 55 -4.14 -3.98 6.00
C SER A 55 -3.86 -4.14 4.52
N THR A 56 -4.69 -4.94 3.84
CA THR A 56 -4.64 -5.05 2.38
C THR A 56 -4.85 -3.69 1.71
N LYS A 57 -5.74 -2.84 2.25
CA LYS A 57 -5.95 -1.49 1.71
C LYS A 57 -4.66 -0.65 1.75
N GLU A 58 -3.92 -0.71 2.86
CA GLU A 58 -2.65 0.01 3.01
C GLU A 58 -1.57 -0.52 2.06
N LEU A 59 -1.54 -1.84 1.83
CA LEU A 59 -0.69 -2.44 0.81
C LEU A 59 -1.05 -1.94 -0.60
N ILE A 60 -2.34 -1.90 -0.94
CA ILE A 60 -2.80 -1.46 -2.25
C ILE A 60 -2.42 0.00 -2.50
N ILE A 61 -2.59 0.88 -1.51
CA ILE A 61 -2.16 2.28 -1.62
C ILE A 61 -0.64 2.37 -1.84
N PHE A 62 0.14 1.57 -1.11
CA PHE A 62 1.59 1.55 -1.29
C PHE A 62 1.98 1.12 -2.72
N ILE A 63 1.38 0.05 -3.24
CA ILE A 63 1.62 -0.44 -4.60
C ILE A 63 1.16 0.58 -5.65
N ASP A 64 0.04 1.27 -5.42
CA ASP A 64 -0.45 2.27 -6.37
C ASP A 64 0.53 3.43 -6.54
N ARG A 65 1.13 3.89 -5.43
CA ARG A 65 2.07 5.02 -5.41
C ARG A 65 3.47 4.65 -5.89
N ASN A 66 3.92 3.43 -5.61
CA ASN A 66 5.32 3.02 -5.79
C ASN A 66 5.53 2.01 -6.91
N GLY A 67 4.45 1.47 -7.46
CA GLY A 67 4.49 0.34 -8.39
C GLY A 67 4.54 -1.02 -7.67
N LYS A 68 4.59 -2.07 -8.49
CA LYS A 68 4.67 -3.46 -8.01
C LYS A 68 6.09 -3.82 -7.58
N PRO A 69 6.27 -4.82 -6.70
CA PRO A 69 7.60 -5.26 -6.31
C PRO A 69 8.34 -5.94 -7.48
N ASP A 70 9.66 -5.75 -7.54
CA ASP A 70 10.51 -6.31 -8.58
C ASP A 70 10.50 -7.85 -8.55
N GLY A 71 10.33 -8.46 -9.72
CA GLY A 71 10.26 -9.93 -9.83
C GLY A 71 8.91 -10.53 -9.43
N TYR A 72 7.90 -9.70 -9.14
CA TYR A 72 6.56 -10.15 -8.79
C TYR A 72 5.49 -9.75 -9.82
N LEU A 73 4.46 -10.59 -9.92
CA LEU A 73 3.16 -10.27 -10.50
C LEU A 73 2.14 -10.20 -9.38
N LEU A 74 1.23 -9.24 -9.44
CA LEU A 74 0.11 -9.21 -8.51
C LEU A 74 -0.83 -10.40 -8.80
N SER A 75 -1.38 -11.02 -7.75
CA SER A 75 -2.51 -11.94 -7.91
C SER A 75 -3.70 -11.22 -8.53
N ASP A 76 -4.62 -11.96 -9.15
CA ASP A 76 -5.80 -11.36 -9.78
C ASP A 76 -6.66 -10.60 -8.77
N GLU A 77 -6.74 -11.10 -7.54
CA GLU A 77 -7.42 -10.42 -6.44
C GLU A 77 -6.77 -9.07 -6.09
N LEU A 78 -5.44 -9.00 -5.99
CA LEU A 78 -4.74 -7.74 -5.77
C LEU A 78 -4.87 -6.77 -6.95
N LYS A 79 -4.94 -7.27 -8.20
CA LYS A 79 -5.20 -6.43 -9.37
C LYS A 79 -6.60 -5.81 -9.31
N ILE A 80 -7.61 -6.60 -8.95
CA ILE A 80 -8.99 -6.12 -8.80
C ILE A 80 -9.03 -5.04 -7.72
N MET A 81 -8.47 -5.31 -6.53
CA MET A 81 -8.46 -4.33 -5.44
C MET A 81 -7.71 -3.04 -5.78
N LEU A 82 -6.62 -3.14 -6.57
CA LEU A 82 -5.89 -1.96 -7.05
C LEU A 82 -6.73 -1.14 -8.04
N GLN A 83 -7.44 -1.81 -8.93
CA GLN A 83 -8.35 -1.16 -9.88
C GLN A 83 -9.51 -0.46 -9.14
N ASP A 84 -10.16 -1.15 -8.21
CA ASP A 84 -11.24 -0.60 -7.40
C ASP A 84 -10.78 0.64 -6.63
N HIS A 85 -9.58 0.59 -6.02
CA HIS A 85 -8.99 1.73 -5.33
C HIS A 85 -8.83 2.95 -6.24
N ARG A 86 -8.33 2.76 -7.46
CA ARG A 86 -8.14 3.84 -8.44
C ARG A 86 -9.47 4.45 -8.89
N GLU A 87 -10.49 3.62 -9.06
CA GLU A 87 -11.83 4.08 -9.43
C GLU A 87 -12.50 4.87 -8.31
N GLU A 88 -12.34 4.44 -7.06
CA GLU A 88 -12.80 5.21 -5.88
C GLU A 88 -12.12 6.59 -5.83
N GLU A 89 -10.79 6.63 -5.93
CA GLU A 89 -10.02 7.88 -5.94
C GLU A 89 -10.47 8.81 -7.08
N PHE A 90 -10.72 8.27 -8.27
CA PHE A 90 -11.21 9.04 -9.41
C PHE A 90 -12.61 9.62 -9.14
N LYS A 91 -13.53 8.83 -8.59
CA LYS A 91 -14.88 9.28 -8.23
C LYS A 91 -14.83 10.38 -7.17
N THR A 92 -14.01 10.24 -6.14
CA THR A 92 -13.83 11.26 -5.09
C THR A 92 -13.32 12.58 -5.66
N ARG A 93 -12.29 12.54 -6.52
CA ARG A 93 -11.75 13.75 -7.18
C ARG A 93 -12.76 14.42 -8.10
N LYS A 94 -13.52 13.63 -8.88
CA LYS A 94 -14.57 14.17 -9.76
C LYS A 94 -15.66 14.89 -8.96
N PHE A 95 -16.08 14.33 -7.84
CA PHE A 95 -17.08 14.94 -6.96
C PHE A 95 -16.57 16.25 -6.33
N GLN A 96 -15.31 16.29 -5.89
CA GLN A 96 -14.69 17.50 -5.33
C GLN A 96 -14.57 18.64 -6.35
N ASN A 97 -14.33 18.32 -7.62
CA ASN A 97 -14.22 19.32 -8.70
C ASN A 97 -15.59 19.82 -9.22
N GLN A 98 -16.70 19.29 -8.69
CA GLN A 98 -18.07 19.70 -9.04
C GLN A 98 -18.75 20.56 -7.97
N LEU A 99 -18.06 20.82 -6.85
CA LEU A 99 -18.47 21.71 -5.76
C LEU A 99 -17.68 23.03 -5.83
#